data_AF-A0A2J0KN50-F1
#
_entry.id   AF-A0A2J0KN50-F1
#
_cell.length_a   1.000
_cell.length_b   1.000
_cell.length_c   1.000
_cell.angle_alpha   90.00
_cell.angle_beta   90.00
_cell.angle_gamma   90.00
#
_symmetry.space_group_name_H-M   'P 1'
#
loop_
_entity.id
_entity.type
_entity.pdbx_description
1 polymer ?
#
loop_
_entity_poly.entity_id
_entity_poly.type
_entity_poly.pdbx_seq_one_letter_code
_entity_poly.pdbx_strand_id
1 'polypeptide(L)'
;MASFLAEQVVFAAPDTRPAAWHFPGKVSTDIRLPESVAAMDDAFTSPGGGRTVILLQDAHTNASAQKNLALSIDHICRQKKDIRFVFTEAGIRDNSLSFFRKYADAATRRRASDAFLNKGILHGAEYAQVALDNDFTLWGVEDPALYRKALADYAGVAKARERFGDYLLKVEASMDALSPQVLNPALLSLVSSAKKYDRGETGLTDFFQILTTYAESMKIGLSHYPGLSLLNEIKNTEAKIDFKQATREEAAFIETLGPESRQEILDSLKDNRRSPGKV
;
A
#
# COMPACT_ATOMS: atom_id res chain seq x y z
N MET A 1 -26.92 5.69 -7.80
CA MET A 1 -26.72 5.91 -6.36
C MET A 1 -26.26 4.64 -5.63
N ALA A 2 -26.82 3.45 -5.94
CA ALA A 2 -26.35 2.18 -5.38
C ALA A 2 -24.93 1.75 -5.85
N SER A 3 -24.52 2.09 -7.08
CA SER A 3 -23.17 1.73 -7.59
C SER A 3 -22.04 2.47 -6.89
N PHE A 4 -22.26 3.74 -6.52
CA PHE A 4 -21.26 4.58 -5.86
C PHE A 4 -21.00 4.14 -4.40
N LEU A 5 -22.02 3.58 -3.74
CA LEU A 5 -21.88 3.06 -2.38
C LEU A 5 -21.12 1.72 -2.35
N ALA A 6 -21.32 0.86 -3.37
CA ALA A 6 -20.58 -0.38 -3.51
C ALA A 6 -19.10 -0.15 -3.84
N GLU A 7 -18.79 0.87 -4.65
CA GLU A 7 -17.43 1.27 -5.00
C GLU A 7 -16.63 1.73 -3.77
N GLN A 8 -17.24 2.53 -2.89
CA GLN A 8 -16.62 3.00 -1.65
C GLN A 8 -16.33 1.86 -0.65
N VAL A 9 -17.17 0.82 -0.61
CA VAL A 9 -16.97 -0.35 0.28
C VAL A 9 -15.85 -1.26 -0.24
N VAL A 10 -15.72 -1.41 -1.56
CA VAL A 10 -14.62 -2.18 -2.18
C VAL A 10 -13.27 -1.45 -2.05
N PHE A 11 -13.24 -0.11 -2.11
CA PHE A 11 -12.01 0.65 -1.89
C PHE A 11 -11.63 0.81 -0.40
N ALA A 12 -12.56 0.62 0.53
CA ALA A 12 -12.28 0.64 1.97
C ALA A 12 -11.73 -0.68 2.53
N ALA A 13 -11.75 -1.76 1.74
CA ALA A 13 -11.07 -3.01 2.06
C ALA A 13 -9.66 -2.98 1.44
N PRO A 14 -8.58 -2.85 2.25
CA PRO A 14 -7.21 -2.76 1.74
C PRO A 14 -6.76 -3.99 0.93
N ASP A 15 -7.46 -5.12 1.09
CA ASP A 15 -7.15 -6.39 0.43
C ASP A 15 -7.88 -6.61 -0.91
N THR A 16 -8.91 -5.81 -1.22
CA THR A 16 -9.59 -5.88 -2.53
C THR A 16 -9.02 -4.83 -3.47
N ARG A 17 -7.80 -5.06 -3.94
CA ARG A 17 -7.36 -4.41 -5.18
C ARG A 17 -8.24 -4.97 -6.31
N PRO A 18 -8.93 -4.13 -7.12
CA PRO A 18 -9.51 -4.64 -8.36
C PRO A 18 -8.41 -5.36 -9.12
N ALA A 19 -8.75 -6.44 -9.83
CA ALA A 19 -7.80 -7.15 -10.68
C ALA A 19 -7.00 -6.10 -11.46
N ALA A 20 -5.67 -6.09 -11.33
CA ALA A 20 -4.84 -5.12 -12.01
C ALA A 20 -5.08 -5.32 -13.50
N TRP A 21 -5.90 -4.45 -14.11
CA TRP A 21 -6.06 -4.40 -15.55
C TRP A 21 -4.69 -4.01 -16.07
N HIS A 22 -3.91 -5.01 -16.46
CA HIS A 22 -2.67 -4.81 -17.17
C HIS A 22 -3.05 -4.24 -18.53
N PHE A 23 -3.12 -2.92 -18.61
CA PHE A 23 -3.10 -2.25 -19.90
C PHE A 23 -1.76 -2.60 -20.54
N PRO A 24 -1.76 -3.29 -21.70
CA PRO A 24 -0.52 -3.69 -22.34
C PRO A 24 0.22 -2.44 -22.79
N GLY A 25 1.35 -2.18 -22.12
CA GLY A 25 2.25 -1.07 -22.37
C GLY A 25 2.46 -0.25 -21.10
N LYS A 26 3.63 -0.40 -20.45
CA LYS A 26 4.12 0.63 -19.52
C LYS A 26 4.12 1.94 -20.31
N VAL A 27 3.17 2.82 -20.04
CA VAL A 27 3.13 4.14 -20.67
C VAL A 27 4.39 4.84 -20.23
N SER A 28 5.31 5.04 -21.17
CA SER A 28 6.54 5.80 -20.94
C SER A 28 6.15 7.25 -20.80
N THR A 29 6.29 7.81 -19.60
CA THR A 29 6.24 9.26 -19.41
C THR A 29 7.63 9.85 -19.63
N ASP A 30 7.71 11.11 -20.02
CA ASP A 30 8.98 11.83 -20.13
C ASP A 30 9.61 12.16 -18.77
N ILE A 31 8.92 11.83 -17.67
CA ILE A 31 9.36 12.15 -16.31
C ILE A 31 10.10 10.94 -15.77
N ARG A 32 11.37 11.14 -15.42
CA ARG A 32 12.19 10.09 -14.84
C ARG A 32 12.43 10.37 -13.36
N LEU A 33 11.99 9.44 -12.52
CA LEU A 33 12.25 9.46 -11.07
C LEU A 33 13.19 8.31 -10.71
N PRO A 34 14.15 8.51 -9.79
CA PRO A 34 14.92 7.41 -9.24
C PRO A 34 14.02 6.41 -8.50
N GLU A 35 14.23 5.11 -8.70
CA GLU A 35 13.44 4.06 -8.03
C GLU A 35 13.54 4.12 -6.49
N SER A 36 14.65 4.66 -5.97
CA SER A 36 14.83 4.90 -4.53
C SER A 36 13.96 6.03 -3.97
N VAL A 37 13.37 6.86 -4.84
CA VAL A 37 12.54 8.01 -4.47
C VAL A 37 11.07 7.70 -4.69
N ALA A 38 10.70 7.21 -5.87
CA ALA A 38 9.31 6.89 -6.20
C ALA A 38 9.22 5.82 -7.28
N ALA A 39 8.10 5.09 -7.29
CA ALA A 39 7.71 4.16 -8.34
C ALA A 39 6.45 4.67 -9.04
N MET A 40 6.37 4.48 -10.36
CA MET A 40 5.17 4.77 -11.13
C MET A 40 4.20 3.59 -11.01
N ASP A 41 3.02 3.87 -10.45
CA ASP A 41 1.96 2.86 -10.28
C ASP A 41 1.13 2.70 -11.57
N ASP A 42 0.65 3.82 -12.13
CA ASP A 42 -0.17 3.83 -13.34
C ASP A 42 0.12 5.07 -14.22
N ALA A 43 -0.24 4.98 -15.49
CA ALA A 43 -0.16 6.10 -16.43
C ALA A 43 -1.17 5.92 -17.58
N PHE A 44 -1.87 7.01 -17.90
CA PHE A 44 -2.89 7.05 -18.95
C PHE A 44 -2.72 8.28 -19.84
N THR A 45 -2.79 8.07 -21.16
CA THR A 45 -2.77 9.14 -22.16
C THR A 45 -4.13 9.20 -22.85
N SER A 46 -4.84 10.31 -22.67
CA SER A 46 -6.12 10.54 -23.36
C SER A 46 -5.89 10.84 -24.85
N PRO A 47 -6.70 10.29 -25.78
CA PRO A 47 -6.66 10.67 -27.20
C PRO A 47 -6.87 12.17 -27.38
N GLY A 48 -5.90 12.88 -27.95
CA GLY A 48 -5.95 14.33 -28.15
C GLY A 48 -5.63 15.17 -26.90
N GLY A 49 -5.14 14.56 -25.82
CA GLY A 49 -4.74 15.26 -24.61
C GLY A 49 -3.46 16.09 -24.80
N GLY A 50 -3.54 17.40 -24.54
CA GLY A 50 -2.39 18.32 -24.55
C GLY A 50 -1.91 18.75 -23.15
N ARG A 51 -2.43 18.14 -22.08
CA ARG A 51 -2.09 18.48 -20.69
C ARG A 51 -1.73 17.22 -19.92
N THR A 52 -0.78 17.36 -19.01
CA THR A 52 -0.33 16.28 -18.12
C THR A 52 -0.72 16.62 -16.69
N VAL A 53 -1.36 15.66 -16.02
CA VAL A 53 -1.59 15.69 -14.57
C VAL A 53 -0.68 14.63 -13.96
N ILE A 54 0.05 15.00 -12.92
CA ILE A 54 0.91 14.08 -12.17
C ILE A 54 0.27 13.94 -10.79
N LEU A 55 -0.15 12.73 -10.46
CA LEU A 55 -0.64 12.39 -9.14
C LEU A 55 0.52 11.79 -8.34
N LEU A 56 0.84 12.39 -7.20
CA LEU A 56 1.81 11.87 -6.25
C LEU A 56 1.05 11.35 -5.04
N GLN A 57 1.35 10.12 -4.64
CA GLN A 57 0.77 9.48 -3.47
C GLN A 57 1.87 9.17 -2.47
N ASP A 58 1.56 9.32 -1.19
CA ASP A 58 2.48 9.08 -0.09
C ASP A 58 1.78 8.46 1.11
N ALA A 59 2.57 7.87 2.00
CA ALA A 59 2.09 7.49 3.32
C ALA A 59 2.12 8.71 4.25
N HIS A 60 0.93 9.17 4.68
CA HIS A 60 0.82 10.29 5.61
C HIS A 60 1.56 10.03 6.92
N THR A 61 2.14 11.09 7.49
CA THR A 61 2.89 11.09 8.76
C THR A 61 4.12 10.19 8.82
N ASN A 62 4.48 9.50 7.72
CA ASN A 62 5.70 8.74 7.61
C ASN A 62 6.84 9.65 7.10
N ALA A 63 7.83 9.93 7.94
CA ALA A 63 8.89 10.88 7.63
C ALA A 63 9.68 10.53 6.35
N SER A 64 9.99 9.25 6.12
CA SER A 64 10.72 8.85 4.90
C SER A 64 9.85 8.98 3.65
N ALA A 65 8.56 8.64 3.73
CA ALA A 65 7.61 8.84 2.63
C ALA A 65 7.43 10.32 2.30
N GLN A 66 7.26 11.19 3.30
CA GLN A 66 7.17 12.64 3.10
C GLN A 66 8.45 13.22 2.50
N LYS A 67 9.62 12.70 2.90
CA LYS A 67 10.90 13.08 2.30
C LYS A 67 10.98 12.69 0.83
N ASN A 68 10.53 11.48 0.50
CA ASN A 68 10.48 10.98 -0.87
C ASN A 68 9.48 11.74 -1.73
N LEU A 69 8.34 12.16 -1.18
CA LEU A 69 7.42 13.08 -1.83
C LEU A 69 8.12 14.40 -2.17
N ALA A 70 8.86 14.98 -1.22
CA ALA A 70 9.58 16.23 -1.45
C ALA A 70 10.64 16.10 -2.57
N LEU A 71 11.38 15.00 -2.57
CA LEU A 71 12.37 14.69 -3.61
C LEU A 71 11.72 14.44 -4.97
N SER A 72 10.54 13.80 -5.00
CA SER A 72 9.77 13.58 -6.22
C SER A 72 9.38 14.91 -6.84
N ILE A 73 8.81 15.81 -6.04
CA ILE A 73 8.43 17.17 -6.48
C ILE A 73 9.66 17.92 -7.02
N ASP A 74 10.78 17.89 -6.30
CA ASP A 74 12.04 18.52 -6.73
C ASP A 74 12.54 17.98 -8.08
N HIS A 75 12.52 16.65 -8.26
CA HIS A 75 12.94 16.03 -9.52
C HIS A 75 12.02 16.42 -10.68
N ILE A 76 10.72 16.49 -10.44
CA ILE A 76 9.73 16.86 -11.44
C ILE A 76 9.92 18.34 -11.81
N CYS A 77 10.03 19.25 -10.84
CA CYS A 77 10.22 20.69 -11.09
C CYS A 77 11.52 20.99 -11.86
N ARG A 78 12.60 20.23 -11.62
CA ARG A 78 13.86 20.36 -12.37
C ARG A 78 13.72 19.94 -13.84
N GLN A 79 12.91 18.91 -14.11
CA GLN A 79 12.64 18.42 -15.46
C GLN A 79 11.58 19.25 -16.20
N LYS A 80 10.62 19.81 -15.46
CA LYS A 80 9.47 20.57 -15.97
C LYS A 80 9.43 21.94 -15.29
N LYS A 81 10.23 22.87 -15.81
CA LYS A 81 10.40 24.22 -15.25
C LYS A 81 9.14 25.10 -15.36
N ASP A 82 8.13 24.65 -16.09
CA ASP A 82 6.85 25.32 -16.30
C ASP A 82 5.78 24.95 -15.25
N ILE A 83 6.10 24.06 -14.30
CA ILE A 83 5.22 23.76 -13.18
C ILE A 83 5.11 24.98 -12.28
N ARG A 84 3.90 25.54 -12.23
CA ARG A 84 3.58 26.72 -11.40
C ARG A 84 2.77 26.38 -10.16
N PHE A 85 2.07 25.26 -10.16
CA PHE A 85 1.16 24.87 -9.08
C PHE A 85 1.42 23.44 -8.66
N VAL A 86 1.47 23.24 -7.35
CA VAL A 86 1.37 21.92 -6.72
C VAL A 86 0.09 21.96 -5.89
N PHE A 87 -0.84 21.07 -6.20
CA PHE A 87 -2.10 20.97 -5.47
C PHE A 87 -1.97 19.99 -4.31
N THR A 88 -2.49 20.34 -3.14
CA THR A 88 -2.37 19.51 -1.94
C THR A 88 -3.72 19.28 -1.28
N GLU A 89 -3.93 18.04 -0.82
CA GLU A 89 -5.04 17.67 0.06
C GLU A 89 -4.88 18.30 1.44
N ALA A 90 -5.93 18.30 2.26
CA ALA A 90 -5.91 18.80 3.63
C ALA A 90 -5.44 20.26 3.79
N GLY A 91 -5.49 21.05 2.72
CA GLY A 91 -5.12 22.46 2.69
C GLY A 91 -6.17 23.30 1.97
N ILE A 92 -6.30 24.58 2.33
CA ILE A 92 -7.29 25.49 1.74
C ILE A 92 -6.58 26.70 1.13
N ARG A 93 -6.73 26.91 -0.18
CA ARG A 93 -6.14 28.05 -0.91
C ARG A 93 -4.61 28.06 -0.83
N ASP A 94 -3.97 29.22 -0.87
CA ASP A 94 -2.51 29.32 -0.89
C ASP A 94 -1.92 28.90 0.47
N ASN A 95 -1.18 27.78 0.45
CA ASN A 95 -0.43 27.25 1.58
C ASN A 95 1.09 27.44 1.38
N SER A 96 1.49 28.34 0.49
CA SER A 96 2.90 28.56 0.18
C SER A 96 3.67 29.10 1.39
N LEU A 97 4.79 28.46 1.67
CA LEU A 97 5.76 28.77 2.70
C LEU A 97 7.04 29.39 2.12
N SER A 98 7.08 29.71 0.82
CA SER A 98 8.23 30.32 0.14
C SER A 98 8.71 31.63 0.78
N PHE A 99 7.84 32.34 1.50
CA PHE A 99 8.20 33.55 2.23
C PHE A 99 9.23 33.30 3.35
N PHE A 100 9.42 32.06 3.84
CA PHE A 100 10.45 31.73 4.82
C PHE A 100 11.88 31.84 4.27
N ARG A 101 12.05 31.80 2.94
CA ARG A 101 13.35 31.88 2.27
C ARG A 101 14.15 33.13 2.62
N LYS A 102 13.48 34.26 2.88
CA LYS A 102 14.12 35.53 3.21
C LYS A 102 14.60 35.64 4.67
N TYR A 103 14.16 34.72 5.54
CA TYR A 103 14.44 34.78 6.98
C TYR A 103 15.55 33.82 7.42
N ALA A 104 15.97 32.88 6.58
CA ALA A 104 17.00 31.91 6.92
C ALA A 104 17.69 31.32 5.67
N ASP A 105 18.97 31.03 5.79
CA ASP A 105 19.73 30.31 4.75
C ASP A 105 19.17 28.89 4.51
N ALA A 106 19.57 28.29 3.38
CA ALA A 106 19.10 26.96 2.98
C ALA A 106 19.42 25.86 4.01
N ALA A 107 20.59 25.93 4.65
CA ALA A 107 21.00 24.93 5.64
C ALA A 107 20.11 24.98 6.89
N THR A 108 19.79 26.18 7.36
CA THR A 108 18.93 26.43 8.51
C THR A 108 17.49 26.03 8.22
N ARG A 109 16.96 26.41 7.04
CA ARG A 109 15.64 25.97 6.59
C ARG A 109 15.54 24.46 6.50
N ARG A 110 16.56 23.79 5.97
CA ARG A 110 16.60 22.32 5.88
C ARG A 110 16.56 21.66 7.25
N ARG A 111 17.39 22.10 8.20
CA ARG A 111 17.39 21.58 9.59
C ARG A 111 16.04 21.78 10.28
N ALA A 112 15.44 22.96 10.14
CA ALA A 112 14.12 23.25 10.72
C ALA A 112 13.04 22.37 10.08
N SER A 113 13.07 22.25 8.75
CA SER A 113 12.10 21.44 8.00
C SER A 113 12.21 19.96 8.35
N ASP A 114 13.43 19.42 8.51
CA ASP A 114 13.65 18.04 8.94
C ASP A 114 13.07 17.79 10.34
N ALA A 115 13.24 18.75 11.27
CA ALA A 115 12.67 18.65 12.61
C ALA A 115 11.12 18.65 12.61
N PHE A 116 10.48 19.46 11.75
CA PHE A 116 9.01 19.51 11.64
C PHE A 116 8.43 18.30 10.87
N LEU A 117 9.13 17.84 9.84
CA LEU A 117 8.77 16.63 9.08
C LEU A 117 8.76 15.40 9.99
N ASN A 118 9.80 15.24 10.82
CA ASN A 118 9.90 14.13 11.77
C ASN A 118 8.84 14.17 12.89
N LYS A 119 8.22 15.34 13.13
CA LYS A 119 7.11 15.51 14.07
C LYS A 119 5.74 15.37 13.41
N GLY A 120 5.67 15.16 12.09
CA GLY A 120 4.42 15.13 11.34
C GLY A 120 3.72 16.50 11.26
N ILE A 121 4.46 17.60 11.45
CA ILE A 121 3.92 18.97 11.38
C ILE A 121 4.04 19.56 9.97
N LEU A 122 5.10 19.17 9.25
CA LEU A 122 5.38 19.63 7.89
C LEU A 122 5.23 18.45 6.91
N HIS A 123 4.58 18.68 5.78
CA HIS A 123 4.40 17.72 4.71
C HIS A 123 5.48 17.84 3.63
N GLY A 124 5.61 16.81 2.79
CA GLY A 124 6.62 16.73 1.74
C GLY A 124 6.54 17.87 0.71
N ALA A 125 5.34 18.33 0.35
CA ALA A 125 5.18 19.45 -0.58
C ALA A 125 5.69 20.78 0.00
N GLU A 126 5.43 21.04 1.28
CA GLU A 126 5.93 22.19 2.01
C GLU A 126 7.45 22.10 2.20
N TYR A 127 7.97 20.91 2.50
CA TYR A 127 9.39 20.62 2.55
C TYR A 127 10.07 20.91 1.21
N ALA A 128 9.50 20.48 0.08
CA ALA A 128 10.06 20.74 -1.25
C ALA A 128 10.17 22.25 -1.54
N GLN A 129 9.20 23.03 -1.09
CA GLN A 129 9.19 24.48 -1.30
C GLN A 129 10.20 25.19 -0.38
N VAL A 130 10.27 24.80 0.91
CA VAL A 130 11.05 25.53 1.93
C VAL A 130 12.47 24.99 2.10
N ALA A 131 12.74 23.71 1.88
CA ALA A 131 14.08 23.15 2.09
C ALA A 131 14.86 22.93 0.78
N LEU A 132 14.16 22.79 -0.35
CA LEU A 132 14.76 22.47 -1.65
C LEU A 132 14.66 23.62 -2.68
N ASP A 133 14.13 24.77 -2.28
CA ASP A 133 14.05 25.99 -3.11
C ASP A 133 13.24 25.84 -4.41
N ASN A 134 12.28 24.92 -4.45
CA ASN A 134 11.40 24.75 -5.61
C ASN A 134 10.37 25.89 -5.73
N ASP A 135 10.31 26.54 -6.88
CA ASP A 135 9.47 27.71 -7.09
C ASP A 135 8.13 27.35 -7.75
N PHE A 136 7.14 27.07 -6.91
CA PHE A 136 5.75 26.84 -7.28
C PHE A 136 4.82 27.42 -6.21
N THR A 137 3.57 27.67 -6.56
CA THR A 137 2.49 27.95 -5.60
C THR A 137 1.95 26.64 -5.06
N LEU A 138 1.97 26.47 -3.74
CA LEU A 138 1.33 25.34 -3.07
C LEU A 138 -0.13 25.70 -2.82
N TRP A 139 -1.05 25.03 -3.51
CA TRP A 139 -2.48 25.36 -3.46
C TRP A 139 -3.30 24.22 -2.89
N GLY A 140 -3.88 24.46 -1.73
CA GLY A 140 -4.84 23.59 -1.09
C GLY A 140 -6.16 23.52 -1.85
N VAL A 141 -6.60 22.30 -2.15
CA VAL A 141 -7.84 22.02 -2.90
C VAL A 141 -9.00 21.54 -2.03
N GLU A 142 -8.85 21.59 -0.71
CA GLU A 142 -9.88 21.14 0.23
C GLU A 142 -11.14 22.02 0.16
N ASP A 143 -12.31 21.38 0.18
CA ASP A 143 -13.58 22.07 0.34
C ASP A 143 -13.94 22.11 1.83
N PRO A 144 -13.97 23.30 2.48
CA PRO A 144 -14.23 23.39 3.91
C PRO A 144 -15.61 22.88 4.33
N ALA A 145 -16.61 22.96 3.45
CA ALA A 145 -17.95 22.45 3.72
C ALA A 145 -17.97 20.91 3.66
N LEU A 146 -17.30 20.31 2.67
CA LEU A 146 -17.15 18.85 2.60
C LEU A 146 -16.33 18.32 3.78
N TYR A 147 -15.23 18.96 4.13
CA TYR A 147 -14.42 18.61 5.30
C TYR A 147 -15.23 18.61 6.59
N ARG A 148 -15.98 19.69 6.86
CA ARG A 148 -16.83 19.78 8.06
C ARG A 148 -17.92 18.73 8.08
N LYS A 149 -18.54 18.45 6.92
CA LYS A 149 -19.53 17.40 6.78
C LYS A 149 -18.93 16.02 7.09
N ALA A 150 -17.78 15.71 6.50
CA ALA A 150 -17.07 14.45 6.74
C ALA A 150 -16.71 14.28 8.23
N LEU A 151 -16.26 15.35 8.89
CA LEU A 151 -15.95 15.33 10.32
C LEU A 151 -17.20 15.08 11.18
N ALA A 152 -18.33 15.72 10.83
CA ALA A 152 -19.59 15.51 11.54
C ALA A 152 -20.13 14.07 11.33
N ASP A 153 -20.06 13.56 10.10
CA ASP A 153 -20.46 12.19 9.75
C ASP A 153 -19.58 11.18 10.52
N TYR A 154 -18.27 11.37 10.54
CA TYR A 154 -17.35 10.55 11.31
C TYR A 154 -17.66 10.59 12.81
N ALA A 155 -17.87 11.77 13.40
CA ALA A 155 -18.24 11.90 14.80
C ALA A 155 -19.55 11.18 15.13
N GLY A 156 -20.54 11.27 14.24
CA GLY A 156 -21.80 10.54 14.35
C GLY A 156 -21.61 9.03 14.35
N VAL A 157 -20.79 8.52 13.40
CA VAL A 157 -20.46 7.08 13.31
C VAL A 157 -19.67 6.62 14.52
N ALA A 158 -18.65 7.37 14.94
CA ALA A 158 -17.83 7.04 16.09
C ALA A 158 -18.65 6.95 17.38
N LYS A 159 -19.59 7.90 17.59
CA LYS A 159 -20.50 7.88 18.75
C LYS A 159 -21.44 6.68 18.75
N ALA A 160 -21.87 6.23 17.57
CA ALA A 160 -22.77 5.09 17.41
C ALA A 160 -22.04 3.77 17.12
N ARG A 161 -20.71 3.71 17.28
CA ARG A 161 -19.88 2.56 16.91
C ARG A 161 -20.35 1.26 17.56
N GLU A 162 -20.64 1.28 18.86
CA GLU A 162 -21.13 0.10 19.59
C GLU A 162 -22.47 -0.39 19.02
N ARG A 163 -23.44 0.52 18.87
CA ARG A 163 -24.76 0.21 18.28
C ARG A 163 -24.64 -0.38 16.86
N PHE A 164 -23.76 0.17 16.03
CA PHE A 164 -23.52 -0.36 14.68
C PHE A 164 -22.81 -1.71 14.71
N GLY A 165 -21.86 -1.91 15.64
CA GLY A 165 -21.25 -3.20 15.91
C GLY A 165 -22.28 -4.26 16.28
N ASP A 166 -23.15 -3.98 17.25
CA ASP A 166 -24.23 -4.88 17.67
C ASP A 166 -25.18 -5.23 16.52
N TYR A 167 -25.49 -4.25 15.67
CA TYR A 167 -26.33 -4.47 14.50
C TYR A 167 -25.64 -5.36 13.48
N LEU A 168 -24.36 -5.13 13.17
CA LEU A 168 -23.58 -5.95 12.26
C LEU A 168 -23.44 -7.39 12.77
N LEU A 169 -23.23 -7.59 14.08
CA LEU A 169 -23.21 -8.92 14.69
C LEU A 169 -24.55 -9.65 14.52
N LYS A 170 -25.69 -8.95 14.62
CA LYS A 170 -27.01 -9.54 14.36
C LYS A 170 -27.19 -9.92 12.89
N VAL A 171 -26.72 -9.09 11.97
CA VAL A 171 -26.73 -9.39 10.53
C VAL A 171 -25.87 -10.62 10.25
N GLU A 172 -24.66 -10.69 10.80
CA GLU A 172 -23.77 -11.83 10.64
C GLU A 172 -24.39 -13.12 11.20
N ALA A 173 -24.94 -13.07 12.41
CA ALA A 173 -25.63 -14.23 13.01
C ALA A 173 -26.83 -14.69 12.17
N SER A 174 -27.56 -13.75 11.56
CA SER A 174 -28.67 -14.07 10.66
C SER A 174 -28.18 -14.71 9.37
N MET A 175 -27.07 -14.22 8.80
CA MET A 175 -26.42 -14.83 7.64
C MET A 175 -25.95 -16.25 7.96
N ASP A 176 -25.38 -16.48 9.14
CA ASP A 176 -24.94 -17.81 9.58
C ASP A 176 -26.10 -18.79 9.76
N ALA A 177 -27.23 -18.33 10.30
CA ALA A 177 -28.43 -19.15 10.44
C ALA A 177 -29.08 -19.51 9.09
N LEU A 178 -28.99 -18.62 8.09
CA LEU A 178 -29.57 -18.81 6.76
C LEU A 178 -28.64 -19.56 5.81
N SER A 179 -27.32 -19.48 5.99
CA SER A 179 -26.34 -20.06 5.08
C SER A 179 -26.57 -21.55 4.80
N PRO A 180 -26.83 -22.43 5.79
CA PRO A 180 -27.10 -23.85 5.54
C PRO A 180 -28.40 -24.13 4.77
N GLN A 181 -29.32 -23.16 4.71
CA GLN A 181 -30.62 -23.31 4.03
C GLN A 181 -30.55 -22.84 2.57
N VAL A 182 -29.65 -21.88 2.27
CA VAL A 182 -29.56 -21.24 0.95
C VAL A 182 -28.37 -21.76 0.15
N LEU A 183 -27.25 -22.07 0.82
CA LEU A 183 -26.03 -22.51 0.16
C LEU A 183 -26.04 -24.03 -0.03
N ASN A 184 -25.54 -24.47 -1.19
CA ASN A 184 -25.23 -25.89 -1.37
C ASN A 184 -24.01 -26.30 -0.50
N PRO A 185 -23.77 -27.60 -0.28
CA PRO A 185 -22.69 -28.06 0.61
C PRO A 185 -21.29 -27.55 0.22
N ALA A 186 -21.01 -27.42 -1.09
CA ALA A 186 -19.72 -26.95 -1.59
C ALA A 186 -19.50 -25.46 -1.23
N LEU A 187 -20.51 -24.61 -1.46
CA LEU A 187 -20.44 -23.19 -1.12
C LEU A 187 -20.42 -22.96 0.39
N LEU A 188 -21.16 -23.74 1.17
CA LEU A 188 -21.16 -23.65 2.63
C LEU A 188 -19.78 -23.95 3.20
N SER A 189 -19.11 -24.98 2.67
CA SER A 189 -17.75 -25.33 3.07
C SER A 189 -16.74 -24.25 2.67
N LEU A 190 -16.84 -23.69 1.45
CA LEU A 190 -15.99 -22.59 1.02
C LEU A 190 -16.15 -21.33 1.90
N VAL A 191 -17.38 -20.92 2.19
CA VAL A 191 -17.67 -19.76 3.08
C VAL A 191 -17.12 -20.01 4.49
N SER A 192 -17.26 -21.21 5.02
CA SER A 192 -16.68 -21.58 6.32
C SER A 192 -15.16 -21.47 6.31
N SER A 193 -14.49 -21.95 5.27
CA SER A 193 -13.05 -21.81 5.11
C SER A 193 -12.60 -20.35 4.99
N ALA A 194 -13.33 -19.52 4.26
CA ALA A 194 -13.04 -18.09 4.14
C ALA A 194 -13.14 -17.39 5.51
N LYS A 195 -14.20 -17.65 6.28
CA LYS A 195 -14.35 -17.12 7.64
C LYS A 195 -13.22 -17.53 8.58
N LYS A 196 -12.75 -18.77 8.49
CA LYS A 196 -11.61 -19.24 9.29
C LYS A 196 -10.32 -18.50 8.92
N TYR A 197 -10.09 -18.29 7.64
CA TYR A 197 -8.94 -17.52 7.15
C TYR A 197 -9.00 -16.06 7.65
N ASP A 198 -10.15 -15.39 7.52
CA ASP A 198 -10.33 -14.00 7.97
C ASP A 198 -10.10 -13.83 9.49
N ARG A 199 -10.41 -14.88 10.28
CA ARG A 199 -10.15 -14.91 11.73
C ARG A 199 -8.73 -15.34 12.11
N GLY A 200 -7.87 -15.66 11.13
CA GLY A 200 -6.51 -16.15 11.37
C GLY A 200 -6.45 -17.59 11.90
N GLU A 201 -7.54 -18.36 11.80
CA GLU A 201 -7.59 -19.77 12.19
C GLU A 201 -7.02 -20.70 11.11
N THR A 202 -6.76 -20.18 9.92
CA THR A 202 -6.19 -20.91 8.78
C THR A 202 -5.12 -20.05 8.15
N GLY A 203 -3.92 -20.60 7.98
CA GLY A 203 -2.82 -19.88 7.34
C GLY A 203 -3.07 -19.65 5.85
N LEU A 204 -2.40 -18.66 5.27
CA LEU A 204 -2.52 -18.32 3.85
C LEU A 204 -2.30 -19.52 2.93
N THR A 205 -1.28 -20.34 3.19
CA THR A 205 -0.95 -21.52 2.38
C THR A 205 -2.07 -22.57 2.38
N ASP A 206 -2.72 -22.77 3.53
CA ASP A 206 -3.81 -23.73 3.68
C ASP A 206 -5.08 -23.23 3.00
N PHE A 207 -5.42 -21.95 3.21
CA PHE A 207 -6.56 -21.33 2.56
C PHE A 207 -6.40 -21.28 1.04
N PHE A 208 -5.19 -20.97 0.57
CA PHE A 208 -4.81 -21.03 -0.84
C PHE A 208 -5.03 -22.42 -1.45
N GLN A 209 -4.65 -23.48 -0.73
CA GLN A 209 -4.91 -24.85 -1.19
C GLN A 209 -6.40 -25.13 -1.30
N ILE A 210 -7.20 -24.68 -0.34
CA ILE A 210 -8.66 -24.83 -0.37
C ILE A 210 -9.23 -24.16 -1.64
N LEU A 211 -8.86 -22.91 -1.92
CA LEU A 211 -9.29 -22.19 -3.12
C LEU A 211 -8.90 -22.91 -4.42
N THR A 212 -7.66 -23.41 -4.48
CA THR A 212 -7.15 -24.11 -5.67
C THR A 212 -7.92 -25.40 -5.93
N THR A 213 -8.15 -26.21 -4.89
CA THR A 213 -8.97 -27.43 -4.99
C THR A 213 -10.40 -27.13 -5.45
N TYR A 214 -11.02 -26.06 -4.95
CA TYR A 214 -12.35 -25.64 -5.40
C TYR A 214 -12.34 -25.22 -6.87
N ALA A 215 -11.36 -24.42 -7.30
CA ALA A 215 -11.23 -23.98 -8.69
C ALA A 215 -11.06 -25.17 -9.64
N GLU A 216 -10.23 -26.14 -9.28
CA GLU A 216 -10.03 -27.39 -10.05
C GLU A 216 -11.34 -28.20 -10.15
N SER A 217 -12.05 -28.38 -9.04
CA SER A 217 -13.33 -29.11 -9.00
C SER A 217 -14.41 -28.47 -9.89
N MET A 218 -14.37 -27.15 -10.02
CA MET A 218 -15.30 -26.35 -10.82
C MET A 218 -14.77 -26.04 -12.23
N LYS A 219 -13.58 -26.53 -12.58
CA LYS A 219 -12.88 -26.27 -13.85
C LYS A 219 -12.69 -24.77 -14.15
N ILE A 220 -12.47 -23.97 -13.11
CA ILE A 220 -12.18 -22.55 -13.22
C ILE A 220 -10.69 -22.38 -13.50
N GLY A 221 -10.37 -21.79 -14.65
CA GLY A 221 -8.99 -21.46 -15.00
C GLY A 221 -8.43 -20.37 -14.09
N LEU A 222 -7.24 -20.59 -13.53
CA LEU A 222 -6.55 -19.62 -12.67
C LEU A 222 -5.72 -18.59 -13.46
N SER A 223 -5.82 -18.57 -14.79
CA SER A 223 -5.04 -17.70 -15.68
C SER A 223 -5.23 -16.20 -15.42
N HIS A 224 -6.36 -15.80 -14.87
CA HIS A 224 -6.65 -14.40 -14.51
C HIS A 224 -6.14 -14.01 -13.11
N TYR A 225 -5.54 -14.95 -12.38
CA TYR A 225 -5.08 -14.75 -11.00
C TYR A 225 -3.57 -15.00 -10.90
N PRO A 226 -2.73 -14.10 -11.42
CA PRO A 226 -1.28 -14.32 -11.54
C PRO A 226 -0.61 -14.54 -10.18
N GLY A 227 -1.08 -13.86 -9.12
CA GLY A 227 -0.59 -14.09 -7.75
C GLY A 227 -0.87 -15.51 -7.25
N LEU A 228 -2.03 -16.08 -7.61
CA LEU A 228 -2.36 -17.47 -7.26
C LEU A 228 -1.47 -18.45 -8.04
N SER A 229 -1.21 -18.18 -9.32
CA SER A 229 -0.29 -18.99 -10.13
C SER A 229 1.12 -19.00 -9.54
N LEU A 230 1.63 -17.83 -9.15
CA LEU A 230 2.96 -17.69 -8.55
C LEU A 230 3.06 -18.44 -7.21
N LEU A 231 2.05 -18.33 -6.35
CA LEU A 231 2.02 -19.08 -5.09
C LEU A 231 2.04 -20.59 -5.32
N ASN A 232 1.32 -21.08 -6.35
CA ASN A 232 1.34 -22.50 -6.71
C ASN A 232 2.72 -22.94 -7.21
N GLU A 233 3.38 -22.11 -8.04
CA GLU A 233 4.74 -22.37 -8.50
C GLU A 233 5.75 -22.40 -7.35
N ILE A 234 5.67 -21.44 -6.42
CA ILE A 234 6.52 -21.39 -5.22
C ILE A 234 6.32 -22.66 -4.41
N LYS A 235 5.08 -23.03 -4.10
CA LYS A 235 4.75 -24.25 -3.35
C LYS A 235 5.29 -25.51 -4.02
N ASN A 236 5.08 -25.65 -5.33
CA ASN A 236 5.55 -26.81 -6.10
C ASN A 236 7.08 -26.86 -6.21
N THR A 237 7.74 -25.70 -6.18
CA THR A 237 9.20 -25.61 -6.16
C THR A 237 9.74 -25.98 -4.78
N GLU A 238 9.14 -25.46 -3.71
CA GLU A 238 9.48 -25.76 -2.32
C GLU A 238 9.32 -27.25 -2.00
N ALA A 239 8.25 -27.89 -2.48
CA ALA A 239 8.00 -29.32 -2.29
C ALA A 239 9.08 -30.23 -2.92
N LYS A 240 9.86 -29.72 -3.88
CA LYS A 240 10.97 -30.44 -4.51
C LYS A 240 12.30 -30.28 -3.75
N ILE A 241 12.36 -29.38 -2.77
CA ILE A 241 13.57 -29.14 -1.98
C ILE A 241 13.72 -30.28 -0.95
N ASP A 242 14.83 -31.01 -1.02
CA ASP A 242 15.24 -31.89 0.07
C ASP A 242 15.88 -31.04 1.17
N PHE A 243 15.06 -30.59 2.12
CA PHE A 243 15.53 -29.79 3.25
C PHE A 243 16.60 -30.51 4.08
N LYS A 244 16.59 -31.85 4.15
CA LYS A 244 17.63 -32.59 4.89
C LYS A 244 18.96 -32.50 4.16
N GLN A 245 18.95 -32.60 2.84
CA GLN A 245 20.14 -32.40 2.03
C GLN A 245 20.62 -30.95 2.12
N ALA A 246 19.73 -29.97 1.97
CA ALA A 246 20.06 -28.55 2.05
C ALA A 246 20.72 -28.19 3.40
N THR A 247 20.19 -28.69 4.52
CA THR A 247 20.82 -28.47 5.85
C THR A 247 22.18 -29.13 5.97
N ARG A 248 22.41 -30.30 5.34
CA ARG A 248 23.73 -30.94 5.32
C ARG A 248 24.74 -30.13 4.52
N GLU A 249 24.33 -29.63 3.36
CA GLU A 249 25.17 -28.79 2.50
C GLU A 249 25.49 -27.45 3.17
N GLU A 250 24.51 -26.84 3.82
CA GLU A 250 24.70 -25.63 4.64
C GLU A 250 25.73 -25.86 5.75
N ALA A 251 25.58 -26.93 6.53
CA ALA A 251 26.53 -27.27 7.60
C ALA A 251 27.95 -27.52 7.04
N ALA A 252 28.07 -28.25 5.92
CA ALA A 252 29.35 -28.48 5.27
C ALA A 252 29.97 -27.17 4.76
N PHE A 253 29.18 -26.26 4.19
CA PHE A 253 29.64 -24.97 3.73
C PHE A 253 30.14 -24.10 4.88
N ILE A 254 29.38 -24.01 6.00
CA ILE A 254 29.79 -23.27 7.19
C ILE A 254 31.15 -23.76 7.72
N GLU A 255 31.41 -25.06 7.66
CA GLU A 255 32.71 -25.62 8.06
C GLU A 255 33.87 -25.22 7.15
N THR A 256 33.61 -24.88 5.88
CA THR A 256 34.65 -24.37 4.95
C THR A 256 34.96 -22.89 5.12
N LEU A 257 34.13 -22.14 5.86
CA LEU A 257 34.32 -20.71 6.08
C LEU A 257 35.39 -20.42 7.14
N GLY A 258 36.11 -19.31 6.93
CA GLY A 258 37.04 -18.75 7.91
C GLY A 258 36.32 -18.32 9.21
N PRO A 259 37.06 -18.20 10.32
CA PRO A 259 36.49 -17.96 11.65
C PRO A 259 35.69 -16.65 11.75
N GLU A 260 36.10 -15.59 11.05
CA GLU A 260 35.37 -14.31 11.03
C GLU A 260 34.02 -14.41 10.30
N SER A 261 34.00 -14.97 9.08
CA SER A 261 32.77 -15.15 8.30
C SER A 261 31.79 -16.12 8.97
N ARG A 262 32.31 -17.15 9.66
CA ARG A 262 31.49 -18.09 10.44
C ARG A 262 30.79 -17.38 11.60
N GLN A 263 31.51 -16.50 12.31
CA GLN A 263 30.95 -15.76 13.43
C GLN A 263 29.88 -14.76 12.98
N GLU A 264 30.11 -14.05 11.87
CA GLU A 264 29.13 -13.12 11.28
C GLU A 264 27.81 -13.81 10.90
N ILE A 265 27.88 -14.99 10.27
CA ILE A 265 26.68 -15.77 9.93
C ILE A 265 25.97 -16.24 11.20
N LEU A 266 26.70 -16.76 12.19
CA LEU A 266 26.10 -17.22 13.45
C LEU A 266 25.41 -16.10 14.23
N ASP A 267 25.94 -14.88 14.17
CA ASP A 267 25.32 -13.72 14.81
C ASP A 267 24.09 -13.23 14.04
N SER A 268 24.11 -13.28 12.70
CA SER A 268 22.92 -12.99 11.87
C SER A 268 21.76 -13.97 12.10
N LEU A 269 22.05 -15.25 12.38
CA LEU A 269 21.04 -16.27 12.67
C LEU A 269 20.41 -16.12 14.07
N LYS A 270 21.12 -15.51 15.03
CA LYS A 270 20.57 -15.21 16.37
C LYS A 270 19.57 -14.07 16.33
N ASP A 271 19.81 -13.05 15.50
CA ASP A 271 18.89 -11.93 15.29
C ASP A 271 17.61 -12.35 14.55
N ASN A 272 17.71 -13.36 13.67
CA ASN A 272 16.59 -13.83 12.84
C ASN A 272 15.69 -14.89 13.50
N ARG A 273 15.64 -15.02 14.84
CA ARG A 273 14.65 -15.86 15.56
C ARG A 273 13.19 -15.34 15.47
N ARG A 274 12.85 -14.59 14.42
CA ARG A 274 11.49 -14.42 13.93
C ARG A 274 11.42 -15.12 12.57
N SER A 275 11.10 -16.41 12.59
CA SER A 275 10.84 -17.17 11.37
C SER A 275 9.82 -16.44 10.48
N PRO A 276 10.07 -16.30 9.17
CA PRO A 276 9.12 -15.73 8.21
C PRO A 276 7.86 -16.58 7.98
N GLY A 277 7.75 -17.76 8.61
CA GLY A 277 6.71 -18.76 8.36
C GLY A 277 5.66 -18.92 9.46
N LYS A 278 5.49 -17.93 10.34
CA LYS A 278 4.29 -17.86 11.19
C LYS A 278 3.53 -16.58 10.85
N VAL A 279 2.71 -16.68 9.81
CA VAL A 279 1.46 -15.93 9.69
C VAL A 279 0.39 -16.77 10.38
#